data_AF-A0A4Q5R7Y6-F1
#
_entry.id   AF-A0A4Q5R7Y6-F1
#
_cell.length_a   1.000
_cell.length_b   1.000
_cell.length_c   1.000
_cell.angle_alpha   90.00
_cell.angle_beta   90.00
_cell.angle_gamma   90.00
#
_symmetry.space_group_name_H-M   'P 1'
#
loop_
_entity.id
_entity.type
_entity.pdbx_description
1 polymer ?
#
loop_
_entity_poly.entity_id
_entity_poly.type
_entity_poly.pdbx_seq_one_letter_code
_entity_poly.pdbx_strand_id
1 'polypeptide(L)'
;MKSIIFLKKGTVNYNDLPFRLLAAVVSAHWLIAFGEPETTLELLALWYYYPALGYNFLMALIIIEFIFKYTCFLDATFKWEDRFMTRILFQILGGVGLPLLIDVFLAALYYALHGTSLAQAEHLTFNLPLIALMITLMNAYYLIHYLMKVKYKRAPVHISVLEPSGVPPADDSYPMLIVRIN
;
A
#
# COMPACT_ATOMS: atom_id res chain seq x y z
N MET A 1 -3.44 -32.49 3.92
CA MET A 1 -3.15 -31.42 2.95
C MET A 1 -2.75 -30.16 3.73
N LYS A 2 -1.46 -29.98 4.03
CA LYS A 2 -0.93 -28.80 4.73
C LYS A 2 -0.03 -28.04 3.76
N SER A 3 -0.57 -27.04 3.08
CA SER A 3 0.26 -26.04 2.40
C SER A 3 0.59 -24.96 3.41
N ILE A 4 1.65 -25.18 4.18
CA ILE A 4 2.29 -24.10 4.93
C ILE A 4 3.14 -23.37 3.89
N ILE A 5 2.60 -22.28 3.37
CA ILE A 5 3.31 -21.38 2.46
C ILE A 5 4.47 -20.78 3.25
N PHE A 6 5.67 -21.34 3.06
CA PHE A 6 6.92 -20.72 3.49
C PHE A 6 7.13 -19.47 2.63
N LEU A 7 6.65 -18.32 3.10
CA LEU A 7 6.96 -17.02 2.50
C LEU A 7 8.46 -16.80 2.63
N LYS A 8 9.17 -17.00 1.51
CA LYS A 8 10.61 -16.78 1.38
C LYS A 8 10.93 -15.33 1.76
N LYS A 9 11.82 -15.19 2.74
CA LYS A 9 12.28 -13.93 3.35
C LYS A 9 12.99 -13.04 2.32
N GLY A 10 12.21 -12.21 1.65
CA GLY A 10 12.62 -11.06 0.84
C GLY A 10 11.60 -9.93 0.90
N THR A 11 10.72 -9.96 1.92
CA THR A 11 9.58 -9.06 2.05
C THR A 11 10.07 -7.67 2.47
N VAL A 12 9.65 -6.65 1.71
CA VAL A 12 9.82 -5.26 2.12
C VAL A 12 9.00 -5.09 3.39
N ASN A 13 9.66 -4.84 4.53
CA ASN A 13 8.95 -4.57 5.77
C ASN A 13 8.50 -3.10 5.76
N TYR A 14 7.20 -2.83 5.75
CA TYR A 14 6.65 -1.48 5.72
C TYR A 14 6.50 -0.88 7.13
N ASN A 15 6.41 -1.70 8.19
CA ASN A 15 6.20 -1.31 9.60
C ASN A 15 5.40 0.00 9.79
N ASP A 16 4.26 0.08 9.11
CA ASP A 16 3.45 1.29 8.90
C ASP A 16 2.12 1.20 9.67
N LEU A 17 2.03 0.40 10.73
CA LEU A 17 0.81 0.26 11.53
C LEU A 17 0.22 1.61 11.99
N PRO A 18 1.00 2.56 12.55
CA PRO A 18 0.46 3.86 12.95
C PRO A 18 -0.13 4.63 11.76
N PHE A 19 0.52 4.56 10.60
CA PHE A 19 0.03 5.18 9.37
C PHE A 19 -1.27 4.54 8.89
N ARG A 20 -1.38 3.20 8.95
CA ARG A 20 -2.59 2.46 8.59
C ARG A 20 -3.77 2.81 9.50
N LEU A 21 -3.54 2.91 10.80
CA LEU A 21 -4.55 3.33 11.76
C LEU A 21 -5.00 4.77 11.50
N LEU A 22 -4.05 5.69 11.27
CA LEU A 22 -4.36 7.08 10.93
C LEU A 22 -5.15 7.17 9.62
N ALA A 23 -4.72 6.45 8.58
CA ALA A 23 -5.41 6.40 7.30
C ALA A 23 -6.83 5.85 7.42
N ALA A 24 -7.05 4.85 8.28
CA ALA A 24 -8.39 4.32 8.57
C ALA A 24 -9.27 5.37 9.25
N VAL A 25 -8.75 6.10 10.25
CA VAL A 25 -9.50 7.18 10.93
C VAL A 25 -9.83 8.31 9.94
N VAL A 26 -8.87 8.74 9.13
CA VAL A 26 -9.08 9.81 8.13
C VAL A 26 -10.11 9.37 7.08
N SER A 27 -10.01 8.14 6.57
CA SER A 27 -10.96 7.61 5.59
C SER A 27 -12.37 7.54 6.17
N ALA A 28 -12.50 7.06 7.40
CA ALA A 28 -13.79 6.97 8.08
C ALA A 28 -14.42 8.34 8.34
N HIS A 29 -13.61 9.31 8.78
CA HIS A 29 -14.07 10.69 8.96
C HIS A 29 -14.52 11.30 7.63
N TRP A 30 -13.71 11.15 6.58
CA TRP A 30 -13.98 11.74 5.28
C TRP A 30 -15.24 11.17 4.64
N LEU A 31 -15.47 9.86 4.80
CA LEU A 31 -16.65 9.20 4.25
C LEU A 31 -17.95 9.74 4.87
N ILE A 32 -17.94 10.05 6.17
CA ILE A 32 -19.11 10.65 6.85
C ILE A 32 -19.23 12.12 6.47
N ALA A 33 -18.13 12.88 6.59
CA ALA A 33 -18.14 14.32 6.33
C ALA A 33 -18.50 14.67 4.89
N PHE A 34 -18.24 13.79 3.92
CA PHE A 34 -18.58 14.03 2.52
C PHE A 34 -20.08 13.88 2.24
N GLY A 35 -20.81 13.09 3.04
CA GLY A 35 -22.24 12.84 2.86
C GLY A 35 -23.17 13.76 3.66
N GLU A 36 -22.61 14.58 4.54
CA GLU A 36 -23.38 15.38 5.50
C GLU A 36 -23.23 16.88 5.20
N PRO A 37 -24.31 17.68 5.30
CA PRO A 37 -24.26 19.12 5.06
C PRO A 37 -23.55 19.91 6.17
N GLU A 38 -23.43 19.33 7.37
CA GLU A 38 -22.79 19.95 8.53
C GLU A 38 -21.29 20.14 8.34
N THR A 39 -20.76 21.19 8.95
CA THR A 39 -19.30 21.39 9.00
C THR A 39 -18.64 20.33 9.89
N THR A 40 -17.34 20.06 9.69
CA THR A 40 -16.58 19.09 10.48
C THR A 40 -16.73 19.28 11.99
N LEU A 41 -16.75 20.54 12.47
CA LEU A 41 -16.88 20.84 13.89
C LEU A 41 -18.30 20.57 14.42
N GLU A 42 -19.32 20.88 13.63
CA GLU A 42 -20.72 20.56 13.96
C GLU A 42 -20.91 19.05 14.02
N LEU A 43 -20.38 18.32 13.03
CA LEU A 43 -20.45 16.87 12.95
C LEU A 43 -19.83 16.19 14.19
N LEU A 44 -18.69 16.69 14.68
CA LEU A 44 -18.03 16.21 15.89
C LEU A 44 -18.86 16.45 17.17
N ALA A 45 -19.78 17.42 17.16
CA ALA A 45 -20.67 17.68 18.28
C ALA A 45 -21.90 16.74 18.29
N LEU A 46 -22.18 16.04 17.19
CA LEU A 46 -23.35 15.18 17.06
C LEU A 46 -23.09 13.80 17.68
N TRP A 47 -24.04 13.32 18.48
CA TRP A 47 -23.87 12.04 19.17
C TRP A 47 -23.84 10.84 18.20
N TYR A 48 -24.61 10.91 17.11
CA TYR A 48 -24.71 9.83 16.11
C TYR A 48 -23.46 9.69 15.25
N TYR A 49 -22.59 10.71 15.25
CA TYR A 49 -21.33 10.69 14.53
C TYR A 49 -20.37 9.60 15.05
N TYR A 50 -20.29 9.39 16.37
CA TYR A 50 -19.31 8.46 16.95
C TYR A 50 -19.58 6.98 16.62
N PRO A 51 -20.83 6.47 16.71
CA PRO A 51 -21.15 5.12 16.21
C PRO A 51 -20.89 4.97 14.70
N ALA A 52 -21.26 5.97 13.89
CA ALA A 52 -20.99 5.97 12.45
C ALA A 52 -19.49 5.94 12.16
N LEU A 53 -18.70 6.73 12.88
CA LEU A 53 -17.23 6.75 12.77
C LEU A 53 -16.64 5.40 13.14
N GLY A 54 -17.09 4.78 14.23
CA GLY A 54 -16.62 3.47 14.66
C GLY A 54 -16.85 2.39 13.61
N TYR A 55 -18.03 2.37 12.98
CA TYR A 55 -18.35 1.43 11.92
C TYR A 55 -17.49 1.65 10.65
N ASN A 56 -17.43 2.89 10.16
CA ASN A 56 -16.63 3.23 8.98
C ASN A 56 -15.13 3.01 9.22
N PHE A 57 -14.64 3.25 10.44
CA PHE A 57 -13.27 2.96 10.85
C PHE A 57 -12.96 1.47 10.77
N LEU A 58 -13.86 0.62 11.25
CA LEU A 58 -13.67 -0.83 11.20
C LEU A 58 -13.61 -1.34 9.76
N MET A 59 -14.51 -0.87 8.89
CA MET A 59 -14.49 -1.20 7.46
C MET A 59 -13.18 -0.75 6.81
N ALA A 60 -12.80 0.52 6.99
CA ALA A 60 -11.57 1.07 6.44
C ALA A 60 -10.34 0.29 6.92
N LEU A 61 -10.30 -0.10 8.20
CA LEU A 61 -9.21 -0.88 8.77
C LEU A 61 -9.13 -2.28 8.13
N ILE A 62 -10.25 -2.96 7.91
CA ILE A 62 -10.30 -4.27 7.23
C ILE A 62 -9.76 -4.14 5.80
N ILE A 63 -10.21 -3.12 5.06
CA ILE A 63 -9.80 -2.85 3.69
C ILE A 63 -8.30 -2.53 3.61
N ILE A 64 -7.81 -1.63 4.46
CA ILE A 64 -6.39 -1.25 4.51
C ILE A 64 -5.50 -2.44 4.90
N GLU A 65 -5.92 -3.23 5.89
CA GLU A 65 -5.19 -4.44 6.29
C GLU A 65 -5.14 -5.47 5.16
N PHE A 66 -6.23 -5.62 4.40
CA PHE A 66 -6.26 -6.46 3.22
C PHE A 66 -5.30 -5.95 2.14
N ILE A 67 -5.31 -4.66 1.80
CA ILE A 67 -4.40 -4.04 0.82
C ILE A 67 -2.95 -4.26 1.23
N PHE A 68 -2.63 -4.05 2.50
CA PHE A 68 -1.29 -4.29 3.05
C PHE A 68 -0.85 -5.74 2.87
N LYS A 69 -1.67 -6.70 3.30
CA LYS A 69 -1.38 -8.14 3.19
C LYS A 69 -1.23 -8.56 1.73
N TYR A 70 -2.11 -8.09 0.86
CA TYR A 70 -2.08 -8.40 -0.56
C TYR A 70 -0.84 -7.82 -1.25
N THR A 71 -0.47 -6.58 -0.91
CA THR A 71 0.77 -5.96 -1.40
C THR A 71 2.00 -6.72 -0.95
N CYS A 72 2.07 -7.12 0.33
CA CYS A 72 3.16 -7.96 0.84
C CYS A 72 3.23 -9.33 0.14
N PHE A 73 2.08 -9.91 -0.18
CA PHE A 73 1.99 -11.14 -0.95
C PHE A 73 2.54 -10.95 -2.37
N LEU A 74 2.12 -9.89 -3.08
CA LEU A 74 2.64 -9.58 -4.41
C LEU A 74 4.15 -9.28 -4.39
N ASP A 75 4.65 -8.60 -3.35
CA ASP A 75 6.09 -8.39 -3.14
C ASP A 75 6.88 -9.68 -3.00
N ALA A 76 6.29 -10.71 -2.37
CA ALA A 76 6.93 -12.00 -2.20
C ALA A 76 6.87 -12.88 -3.46
N THR A 77 5.78 -12.79 -4.25
CA THR A 77 5.52 -13.69 -5.39
C THR A 77 5.97 -13.12 -6.73
N PHE A 78 5.79 -11.81 -6.95
CA PHE A 78 6.06 -11.13 -8.21
C PHE A 78 7.02 -9.96 -8.00
N LYS A 79 8.31 -10.20 -8.20
CA LYS A 79 9.31 -9.12 -8.19
C LYS A 79 9.04 -8.15 -9.34
N TRP A 80 9.20 -6.86 -9.08
CA TRP A 80 9.03 -5.80 -10.07
C TRP A 80 10.00 -5.93 -11.25
N GLU A 81 11.20 -6.47 -11.01
CA GLU A 81 12.27 -6.61 -12.02
C GLU A 81 11.94 -7.65 -13.10
N ASP A 82 11.23 -8.73 -12.74
CA ASP A 82 11.04 -9.88 -13.62
C ASP A 82 9.66 -9.88 -14.31
N ARG A 83 8.61 -9.38 -13.63
CA ARG A 83 7.21 -9.56 -14.05
C ARG A 83 6.36 -8.31 -13.86
N PHE A 84 6.85 -7.17 -14.33
CA PHE A 84 6.22 -5.86 -14.17
C PHE A 84 4.74 -5.83 -14.62
N MET A 85 4.44 -6.29 -15.84
CA MET A 85 3.07 -6.27 -16.39
C MET A 85 2.11 -7.17 -15.61
N THR A 86 2.54 -8.39 -15.30
CA THR A 86 1.76 -9.33 -14.49
C THR A 86 1.46 -8.73 -13.12
N ARG A 87 2.44 -8.06 -12.52
CA ARG A 87 2.27 -7.41 -11.22
C ARG A 87 1.27 -6.26 -11.26
N ILE A 88 1.33 -5.39 -12.27
CA ILE A 88 0.34 -4.32 -12.42
C ILE A 88 -1.07 -4.89 -12.52
N LEU A 89 -1.26 -5.94 -13.33
CA LEU A 89 -2.56 -6.58 -13.48
C LEU A 89 -3.09 -7.10 -12.14
N PHE A 90 -2.26 -7.83 -11.37
CA PHE A 90 -2.65 -8.30 -10.04
C PHE A 90 -2.85 -7.15 -9.04
N GLN A 91 -2.09 -6.07 -9.12
CA GLN A 91 -2.28 -4.90 -8.25
C GLN A 91 -3.61 -4.20 -8.54
N ILE A 92 -4.02 -4.09 -9.80
CA ILE A 92 -5.32 -3.50 -10.16
C ILE A 92 -6.45 -4.44 -9.71
N LEU A 93 -6.38 -5.72 -10.09
CA LEU A 93 -7.45 -6.67 -9.78
C LEU A 93 -7.58 -6.94 -8.28
N GLY A 94 -6.46 -7.24 -7.62
CA GLY A 94 -6.46 -7.63 -6.22
C GLY A 94 -6.11 -6.51 -5.24
N GLY A 95 -5.44 -5.45 -5.67
CA GLY A 95 -5.16 -4.28 -4.84
C GLY A 95 -6.24 -3.19 -4.92
N VAL A 96 -7.10 -3.19 -5.96
CA VAL A 96 -8.22 -2.23 -6.08
C VAL A 96 -9.56 -2.95 -6.23
N GLY A 97 -9.67 -3.89 -7.17
CA GLY A 97 -10.93 -4.61 -7.43
C GLY A 97 -11.43 -5.43 -6.24
N LEU A 98 -10.60 -6.31 -5.68
CA LEU A 98 -10.99 -7.12 -4.51
C LEU A 98 -11.34 -6.28 -3.28
N PRO A 99 -10.58 -5.24 -2.89
CA PRO A 99 -10.97 -4.35 -1.79
C PRO A 99 -12.31 -3.67 -1.99
N LEU A 100 -12.63 -3.23 -3.22
CA LEU A 100 -13.95 -2.66 -3.53
C LEU A 100 -15.07 -3.69 -3.39
N LEU A 101 -14.84 -4.94 -3.81
CA LEU A 101 -15.81 -6.01 -3.60
C LEU A 101 -16.02 -6.32 -2.11
N ILE A 102 -14.95 -6.28 -1.31
CA ILE A 102 -15.03 -6.43 0.15
C ILE A 102 -15.84 -5.29 0.76
N ASP A 103 -15.61 -4.05 0.32
CA ASP A 103 -16.34 -2.87 0.77
C ASP A 103 -17.84 -2.99 0.49
N VAL A 104 -18.21 -3.28 -0.77
CA VAL A 104 -19.60 -3.51 -1.17
C VAL A 104 -20.25 -4.63 -0.36
N PHE A 105 -19.51 -5.72 -0.10
CA PHE A 105 -19.99 -6.82 0.74
C PHE A 105 -20.23 -6.40 2.20
N LEU A 106 -19.29 -5.68 2.80
CA LEU A 106 -19.41 -5.19 4.18
C LEU A 106 -20.56 -4.18 4.31
N ALA A 107 -20.73 -3.30 3.32
CA ALA A 107 -21.81 -2.34 3.26
C ALA A 107 -23.16 -3.04 3.11
N ALA A 108 -23.27 -4.02 2.21
CA ALA A 108 -24.47 -4.82 2.03
C ALA A 108 -24.88 -5.54 3.33
N LEU A 109 -23.90 -6.11 4.04
CA LEU A 109 -24.13 -6.75 5.34
C LEU A 109 -24.68 -5.74 6.37
N TYR A 110 -24.11 -4.54 6.44
CA TYR A 110 -24.56 -3.52 7.38
C TYR A 110 -25.96 -3.01 7.09
N TYR A 111 -26.26 -2.67 5.84
CA TYR A 111 -27.61 -2.23 5.49
C TYR A 111 -28.64 -3.33 5.71
N ALA A 112 -28.30 -4.59 5.39
CA ALA A 112 -29.15 -5.74 5.69
C ALA A 112 -29.45 -5.88 7.20
N LEU A 113 -28.46 -5.68 8.06
CA LEU A 113 -28.65 -5.70 9.53
C LEU A 113 -29.50 -4.54 10.04
N HIS A 114 -29.57 -3.42 9.30
CA HIS A 114 -30.39 -2.25 9.63
C HIS A 114 -31.71 -2.20 8.84
N GLY A 115 -32.08 -3.27 8.13
CA GLY A 115 -33.34 -3.36 7.39
C GLY A 115 -33.45 -2.43 6.17
N THR A 116 -32.32 -1.94 5.66
CA THR A 116 -32.25 -1.06 4.47
C THR A 116 -31.54 -1.77 3.33
N SER A 117 -31.74 -1.31 2.09
CA SER A 117 -31.04 -1.88 0.93
C SER A 117 -29.85 -1.02 0.50
N LEU A 118 -28.81 -1.67 -0.03
CA LEU A 118 -27.59 -1.01 -0.53
C LEU A 118 -27.90 0.06 -1.60
N ALA A 119 -28.91 -0.18 -2.43
CA ALA A 119 -29.32 0.75 -3.50
C ALA A 119 -30.05 1.99 -2.95
N GLN A 120 -30.77 1.85 -1.83
CA GLN A 120 -31.46 2.98 -1.19
C GLN A 120 -30.50 3.89 -0.42
N ALA A 121 -29.37 3.37 0.03
CA ALA A 121 -28.39 4.12 0.82
C ALA A 121 -27.37 4.89 -0.02
N GLU A 122 -27.59 5.00 -1.34
CA GLU A 122 -26.71 5.70 -2.31
C GLU A 122 -25.23 5.26 -2.26
N HIS A 123 -24.96 4.09 -1.66
CA HIS A 123 -23.60 3.65 -1.38
C HIS A 123 -22.82 3.39 -2.68
N LEU A 124 -23.46 2.77 -3.67
CA LEU A 124 -22.82 2.47 -4.97
C LEU A 124 -22.57 3.72 -5.83
N THR A 125 -23.39 4.76 -5.69
CA THR A 125 -23.32 5.97 -6.52
C THR A 125 -22.44 7.04 -5.90
N PHE A 126 -22.49 7.21 -4.58
CA PHE A 126 -21.82 8.30 -3.89
C PHE A 126 -20.58 7.86 -3.12
N ASN A 127 -20.68 6.79 -2.31
CA ASN A 127 -19.59 6.35 -1.45
C ASN A 127 -18.52 5.55 -2.21
N LEU A 128 -18.93 4.69 -3.14
CA LEU A 128 -18.02 3.79 -3.84
C LEU A 128 -16.90 4.51 -4.63
N PRO A 129 -17.15 5.61 -5.37
CA PRO A 129 -16.07 6.36 -6.01
C PRO A 129 -15.06 6.97 -5.03
N LEU A 130 -15.54 7.47 -3.89
CA LEU A 130 -14.69 8.03 -2.83
C LEU A 130 -13.82 6.93 -2.19
N ILE A 131 -14.42 5.77 -1.92
CA ILE A 131 -13.70 4.61 -1.35
C ILE A 131 -12.67 4.07 -2.36
N ALA A 132 -13.03 4.00 -3.65
CA ALA A 132 -12.10 3.65 -4.72
C ALA A 132 -10.90 4.60 -4.79
N LEU A 133 -11.12 5.91 -4.61
CA LEU A 133 -10.05 6.89 -4.52
C LEU A 133 -9.14 6.61 -3.32
N MET A 134 -9.69 6.38 -2.12
CA MET A 134 -8.90 6.10 -0.91
C MET A 134 -8.08 4.81 -1.04
N ILE A 135 -8.68 3.74 -1.59
CA ILE A 135 -7.98 2.49 -1.91
C ILE A 135 -6.84 2.76 -2.89
N THR A 136 -7.09 3.54 -3.94
CA THR A 136 -6.07 3.87 -4.95
C THR A 136 -4.91 4.65 -4.35
N LEU A 137 -5.19 5.63 -3.49
CA LEU A 137 -4.17 6.39 -2.76
C LEU A 137 -3.34 5.49 -1.84
N MET A 138 -3.96 4.53 -1.16
CA MET A 138 -3.25 3.56 -0.31
C MET A 138 -2.32 2.66 -1.13
N ASN A 139 -2.76 2.21 -2.30
CA ASN A 139 -1.90 1.44 -3.22
C ASN A 139 -0.74 2.30 -3.76
N ALA A 140 -1.00 3.56 -4.07
CA ALA A 140 0.04 4.51 -4.50
C ALA A 140 1.07 4.74 -3.39
N TYR A 141 0.64 4.87 -2.13
CA TYR A 141 1.53 4.96 -0.98
C TYR A 141 2.50 3.77 -0.93
N TYR A 142 1.99 2.54 -1.04
CA TYR A 142 2.84 1.34 -1.04
C TYR A 142 3.80 1.29 -2.22
N LEU A 143 3.35 1.67 -3.41
CA LEU A 143 4.21 1.76 -4.59
C LEU A 143 5.36 2.76 -4.38
N ILE A 144 5.06 3.96 -3.90
CA ILE A 144 6.06 5.00 -3.64
C ILE A 144 7.06 4.50 -2.60
N HIS A 145 6.57 3.94 -1.49
CA HIS A 145 7.43 3.44 -0.42
C HIS A 145 8.33 2.29 -0.90
N TYR A 146 7.81 1.39 -1.75
CA TYR A 146 8.60 0.36 -2.41
C TYR A 146 9.72 0.96 -3.27
N LEU A 147 9.40 1.91 -4.15
CA LEU A 147 10.36 2.54 -5.05
C LEU A 147 11.46 3.28 -4.28
N MET A 148 11.12 3.96 -3.18
CA MET A 148 12.10 4.61 -2.31
C MET A 148 13.06 3.60 -1.69
N LYS A 149 12.56 2.46 -1.19
CA LYS A 149 13.42 1.41 -0.59
C LYS A 149 14.32 0.72 -1.62
N VAL A 150 13.84 0.48 -2.83
CA VAL A 150 14.66 -0.08 -3.91
C VAL A 150 15.77 0.89 -4.32
N LYS A 151 15.46 2.18 -4.48
CA LYS A 151 16.47 3.21 -4.78
C LYS A 151 17.55 3.27 -3.70
N TYR A 152 17.16 3.26 -2.42
CA TYR A 152 18.12 3.32 -1.31
C TYR A 152 19.09 2.13 -1.30
N LYS A 153 18.61 0.91 -1.58
CA LYS A 153 19.46 -0.28 -1.64
C LYS A 153 20.44 -0.31 -2.81
N ARG A 154 20.19 0.49 -3.86
CA ARG A 154 21.04 0.58 -5.06
C ARG A 154 21.97 1.80 -5.06
N ALA A 155 22.00 2.60 -3.99
CA ALA A 155 23.01 3.64 -3.86
C ALA A 155 24.40 2.98 -3.92
N PRO A 156 25.31 3.48 -4.78
CA PRO A 156 26.63 2.88 -4.89
C PRO A 156 27.27 2.93 -3.51
N VAL A 157 27.67 1.77 -2.99
CA VAL A 157 28.63 1.72 -1.90
C VAL A 157 29.79 2.56 -2.39
N HIS A 158 30.03 3.71 -1.77
CA HIS A 158 31.24 4.47 -2.02
C HIS A 158 32.34 3.52 -1.57
N ILE A 159 32.93 2.80 -2.52
CA ILE A 159 34.15 2.03 -2.29
C ILE A 159 35.14 3.14 -1.96
N SER A 160 35.32 3.40 -0.65
CA SER A 160 36.55 3.98 -0.16
C SER A 160 37.60 3.05 -0.69
N VAL A 161 38.21 3.43 -1.82
CA VAL A 161 39.42 2.80 -2.33
C VAL A 161 40.28 2.65 -1.11
N LEU A 162 40.50 1.41 -0.68
CA LEU A 162 41.59 1.12 0.22
C LEU A 162 42.80 1.63 -0.55
N GLU A 163 43.26 2.85 -0.25
CA GLU A 163 44.61 3.26 -0.61
C GLU A 163 45.47 2.10 -0.12
N PRO A 164 46.11 1.34 -1.02
CA PRO A 164 46.95 0.27 -0.61
C PRO A 164 48.14 0.94 0.08
N SER A 165 48.11 0.94 1.41
CA SER A 165 49.21 1.36 2.26
C SER A 165 50.42 0.49 1.93
N GLY A 166 51.21 0.91 0.95
CA GLY A 166 52.41 0.20 0.52
C GLY A 166 52.64 0.03 -0.98
N VAL A 167 51.93 0.72 -1.88
CA VAL A 167 52.39 0.77 -3.30
C VAL A 167 53.53 1.77 -3.41
N PRO A 168 54.77 1.33 -3.68
CA PRO A 168 55.86 2.24 -4.00
C PRO A 168 55.53 3.03 -5.27
N PRO A 169 56.06 4.26 -5.43
CA PRO A 169 55.76 5.10 -6.58
C PRO A 169 56.07 4.35 -7.88
N ALA A 170 55.17 4.52 -8.85
CA ALA A 170 55.20 3.84 -10.15
C ALA A 170 56.59 3.91 -10.79
N ASP A 171 57.19 2.73 -10.97
CA ASP A 171 58.28 2.52 -11.92
C ASP A 171 57.66 2.35 -13.32
N ASP A 172 58.20 3.05 -14.31
CA ASP A 172 57.73 3.13 -15.71
C ASP A 172 57.86 1.80 -16.49
N SER A 173 58.04 0.68 -15.79
CA SER A 173 58.38 -0.64 -16.34
C SER A 173 57.18 -1.55 -16.68
N TYR A 174 55.93 -1.13 -16.45
CA TYR A 174 54.77 -1.99 -16.73
C TYR A 174 54.09 -1.64 -18.06
N PRO A 175 54.08 -2.54 -19.07
CA PRO A 175 53.31 -2.31 -20.29
C PRO A 175 51.81 -2.29 -19.97
N MET A 176 51.15 -1.19 -20.33
CA MET A 176 49.71 -1.00 -20.23
C MET A 176 48.95 -2.20 -20.82
N LEU A 177 48.28 -2.97 -19.96
CA LEU A 177 47.27 -3.93 -20.39
C LEU A 177 46.03 -3.17 -20.86
N ILE A 178 46.00 -2.88 -22.16
CA ILE A 178 44.79 -2.40 -22.85
C ILE A 178 43.83 -3.60 -22.96
N VAL A 179 42.86 -3.67 -22.06
CA VAL A 179 41.72 -4.60 -22.20
C VAL A 179 40.78 -4.02 -23.26
N ARG A 180 40.87 -4.55 -24.49
CA ARG A 180 39.81 -4.36 -25.50
C ARG A 180 38.64 -5.28 -25.15
N ILE A 181 37.47 -4.68 -24.93
CA ILE A 181 36.20 -5.39 -24.81
C ILE A 181 35.62 -5.51 -26.22
N ASN A 182 35.40 -6.73 -26.70
CA ASN A 182 34.63 -7.04 -27.90
C ASN A 182 33.14 -7.07 -27.59
#